data_AF-A0A515A412-F1
#
_entry.id   AF-A0A515A412-F1
#
_cell.length_a   1.000
_cell.length_b   1.000
_cell.length_c   1.000
_cell.angle_alpha   90.00
_cell.angle_beta   90.00
_cell.angle_gamma   90.00
#
_symmetry.space_group_name_H-M   'P 1'
#
loop_
_entity.id
_entity.type
_entity.pdbx_description
1 polymer ?
#
loop_
_entity_poly.entity_id
_entity_poly.type
_entity_poly.pdbx_seq_one_letter_code
_entity_poly.pdbx_strand_id
1 'polypeptide(L)'
;MQSTPITFDQLPTAVYELGRKVDDLTGLLKAMTSQQIPSPDRWFAIEELSEYLPGRPAVTTLYGKVQRREIPFSRNGKRLVFRQSEIDAWLQKDRVKTATELDSLAEQHLLKKSSSHKLNKQDQKGGQLL
;
A
#
# COMPACT_ATOMS: atom_id res chain seq x y z
N MET A 1 -1.22 -31.49 -32.17
CA MET A 1 -1.12 -31.90 -30.76
C MET A 1 -1.88 -33.21 -30.62
N GLN A 2 -1.23 -34.30 -30.20
CA GLN A 2 -1.90 -35.60 -30.12
C GLN A 2 -2.73 -35.65 -28.84
N SER A 3 -4.05 -35.65 -28.98
CA SER A 3 -4.99 -35.90 -27.89
C SER A 3 -5.13 -37.41 -27.74
N THR A 4 -4.32 -38.02 -26.87
CA THR A 4 -4.49 -39.42 -26.50
C THR A 4 -5.86 -39.57 -25.83
N PRO A 5 -6.78 -40.36 -26.38
CA PRO A 5 -8.11 -40.49 -25.80
C PRO A 5 -8.01 -41.17 -24.42
N ILE A 6 -8.56 -40.51 -23.40
CA ILE A 6 -8.65 -41.04 -22.03
C ILE A 6 -9.76 -42.08 -22.02
N THR A 7 -9.48 -43.30 -21.56
CA THR A 7 -10.51 -44.33 -21.39
C THR A 7 -11.29 -44.12 -20.08
N PHE A 8 -12.49 -44.67 -19.99
CA PHE A 8 -13.36 -44.48 -18.82
C PHE A 8 -12.68 -44.92 -17.51
N ASP A 9 -11.95 -46.03 -17.52
CA ASP A 9 -11.22 -46.54 -16.35
C ASP A 9 -10.07 -45.62 -15.90
N GLN A 10 -9.59 -44.74 -16.78
CA GLN A 10 -8.53 -43.76 -16.48
C GLN A 10 -9.08 -42.44 -15.92
N LEU A 11 -10.40 -42.24 -15.91
CA LEU A 11 -11.04 -41.01 -15.42
C LEU A 11 -10.73 -40.71 -13.95
N PRO A 12 -10.81 -41.66 -12.99
CA PRO A 12 -10.53 -41.36 -11.59
C PRO A 12 -9.11 -40.81 -11.39
N THR A 13 -8.13 -41.42 -12.07
CA THR A 13 -6.72 -41.00 -12.02
C THR A 13 -6.52 -39.64 -12.69
N ALA A 14 -7.11 -39.42 -13.86
CA ALA A 14 -6.99 -38.16 -14.58
C ALA A 14 -7.60 -36.98 -13.80
N VAL A 15 -8.73 -37.19 -13.13
CA VAL A 15 -9.38 -36.18 -12.29
C VAL A 15 -8.55 -35.87 -11.03
N TYR A 16 -7.95 -36.89 -10.42
CA TYR A 16 -7.05 -36.70 -9.27
C TYR A 16 -5.82 -35.87 -9.64
N GLU A 17 -5.16 -36.21 -10.76
CA GLU A 17 -4.01 -35.46 -11.29
C GLU A 17 -4.38 -34.02 -11.64
N LEU A 18 -5.60 -33.80 -12.15
CA LEU A 18 -6.09 -32.45 -12.41
C LEU A 18 -6.29 -31.66 -11.11
N GLY A 19 -6.90 -32.28 -10.09
CA GLY A 19 -7.08 -31.67 -8.77
C GLY A 19 -5.75 -31.22 -8.16
N ARG A 20 -4.74 -32.08 -8.18
CA ARG A 20 -3.39 -31.74 -7.71
C ARG A 20 -2.78 -30.54 -8.43
N LYS A 21 -2.87 -30.51 -9.77
CA LYS A 21 -2.34 -29.39 -10.57
C LYS A 21 -3.08 -28.09 -10.28
N VAL A 22 -4.39 -28.15 -10.02
CA VAL A 22 -5.18 -26.99 -9.63
C VAL A 22 -4.74 -26.48 -8.25
N ASP A 23 -4.49 -27.37 -7.29
CA ASP A 23 -3.99 -27.00 -5.96
C ASP A 23 -2.60 -26.36 -6.03
N ASP A 24 -1.69 -26.94 -6.82
CA ASP A 24 -0.34 -26.42 -7.03
C ASP A 24 -0.36 -25.01 -7.65
N LEU A 25 -1.20 -24.81 -8.68
CA LEU A 25 -1.41 -23.48 -9.29
C LEU A 25 -1.99 -22.48 -8.28
N THR A 26 -2.95 -22.92 -7.46
CA THR A 26 -3.57 -22.08 -6.43
C THR A 26 -2.56 -21.69 -5.37
N GLY A 27 -1.68 -22.61 -4.96
CA GLY A 27 -0.58 -22.37 -4.03
C GLY A 27 0.43 -21.36 -4.58
N LEU A 28 0.85 -21.52 -5.84
CA LEU A 28 1.74 -20.58 -6.53
C LEU A 28 1.14 -19.18 -6.63
N LEU A 29 -0.13 -19.05 -6.99
CA LEU A 29 -0.83 -17.76 -7.07
C LEU A 29 -0.93 -17.07 -5.69
N LYS A 30 -1.19 -17.82 -4.62
CA LYS A 30 -1.19 -17.29 -3.25
C LYS A 30 0.20 -16.80 -2.81
N ALA A 31 1.24 -17.55 -3.15
CA ALA A 31 2.62 -17.15 -2.86
C ALA A 31 3.02 -15.88 -3.63
N MET A 32 2.63 -15.80 -4.90
CA MET A 32 2.92 -14.66 -5.77
C MET A 32 2.15 -13.39 -5.39
N THR A 33 0.92 -13.52 -4.91
CA THR A 33 0.14 -12.38 -4.39
C THR A 33 0.61 -11.92 -3.01
N SER A 34 1.13 -12.82 -2.18
CA SER A 34 1.73 -12.48 -0.88
C SER A 34 3.10 -11.82 -1.03
N GLN A 35 3.84 -12.17 -2.09
CA GLN A 35 4.99 -11.40 -2.54
C GLN A 35 4.49 -10.19 -3.33
N GLN A 36 4.03 -9.16 -2.62
CA GLN A 36 4.05 -7.80 -3.17
C GLN A 36 5.52 -7.48 -3.45
N ILE A 37 6.02 -7.88 -4.62
CA ILE A 37 7.26 -7.37 -5.17
C ILE A 37 7.06 -5.86 -5.14
N PRO A 38 7.80 -5.10 -4.30
CA PRO A 38 7.68 -3.66 -4.33
C PRO A 38 8.04 -3.27 -5.74
N SER A 39 7.05 -2.83 -6.51
CA SER A 39 7.29 -2.29 -7.85
C SER A 39 8.42 -1.28 -7.70
N PRO A 40 9.49 -1.36 -8.51
CA PRO A 40 10.61 -0.44 -8.38
C PRO A 40 10.03 0.97 -8.40
N ASP A 41 10.32 1.72 -7.34
CA ASP A 41 9.65 2.98 -7.06
C ASP A 41 9.91 3.96 -8.22
N ARG A 42 8.91 4.09 -9.08
CA ARG A 42 9.03 4.82 -10.33
C ARG A 42 8.93 6.31 -10.03
N TRP A 43 9.71 7.08 -10.78
CA TRP A 43 9.60 8.53 -10.79
C TRP A 43 8.81 8.96 -12.03
N PHE A 44 7.89 9.88 -11.83
CA PHE A 44 7.11 10.51 -12.89
C PHE A 44 7.58 11.95 -13.11
N ALA A 45 7.66 12.35 -14.37
CA ALA A 45 7.59 13.76 -14.77
C ALA A 45 6.16 14.30 -14.63
N ILE A 46 5.96 15.61 -14.80
CA ILE A 46 4.63 16.21 -14.62
C ILE A 46 3.63 15.76 -15.70
N GLU A 47 4.11 15.45 -16.90
CA GLU A 47 3.33 14.92 -18.01
C GLU A 47 2.88 13.48 -17.70
N GLU A 48 3.80 12.63 -17.23
CA GLU A 48 3.48 11.25 -16.84
C GLU A 48 2.50 11.22 -15.65
N LEU A 49 2.64 12.16 -14.71
CA LEU A 49 1.71 12.31 -13.59
C LEU A 49 0.29 12.67 -14.07
N SER A 50 0.17 13.50 -15.10
CA SER A 50 -1.12 13.83 -15.72
C SER A 50 -1.81 12.60 -16.28
N GLU A 51 -1.06 11.66 -16.85
CA GLU A 51 -1.62 10.41 -17.38
C GLU A 51 -1.95 9.40 -16.27
N TYR A 52 -1.13 9.40 -15.22
CA TYR A 52 -1.25 8.49 -14.10
C TYR A 52 -2.46 8.80 -13.20
N LEU A 53 -2.76 10.07 -12.97
CA LEU A 53 -3.82 10.47 -12.05
C LEU A 53 -5.23 10.20 -12.61
N PRO A 54 -6.18 9.80 -11.74
CA PRO A 54 -7.57 9.63 -12.14
C PRO A 54 -8.16 10.95 -12.65
N GLY A 55 -8.90 10.88 -13.75
CA GLY A 55 -9.48 12.07 -14.41
C GLY A 55 -8.52 12.87 -15.28
N ARG A 56 -7.24 12.48 -15.37
CA ARG A 56 -6.21 13.05 -16.25
C ARG A 56 -6.19 14.59 -16.26
N PRO A 57 -5.96 15.23 -15.10
CA PRO A 57 -5.96 16.68 -14.99
C PRO A 57 -4.86 17.30 -15.85
N ALA A 58 -5.15 18.41 -16.53
CA ALA A 58 -4.16 19.11 -17.36
C ALA A 58 -2.91 19.50 -16.56
N VAL A 59 -1.75 19.47 -17.21
CA VAL A 59 -0.44 19.83 -16.61
C VAL A 59 -0.46 21.21 -15.94
N THR A 60 -1.18 22.18 -16.49
CA THR A 60 -1.37 23.51 -15.88
C THR A 60 -2.06 23.44 -14.51
N THR A 61 -3.06 22.57 -14.38
CA THR A 61 -3.77 22.33 -13.12
C THR A 61 -2.83 21.68 -12.11
N LEU A 62 -2.00 20.72 -12.55
CA LEU A 62 -1.00 20.09 -11.69
C LEU A 62 0.04 21.09 -11.18
N TYR A 63 0.53 22.00 -12.01
CA TYR A 63 1.40 23.09 -11.55
C TYR A 63 0.72 23.94 -10.46
N GLY A 64 -0.57 24.25 -10.63
CA GLY A 64 -1.35 24.94 -9.60
C GLY A 64 -1.44 24.16 -8.28
N LYS A 65 -1.63 22.84 -8.35
CA LYS A 65 -1.64 21.95 -7.17
C LYS A 65 -0.28 21.90 -6.48
N VAL A 66 0.80 21.81 -7.25
CA VAL A 66 2.17 21.84 -6.73
C VAL A 66 2.46 23.15 -6.01
N GLN A 67 2.08 24.28 -6.61
CA GLN A 67 2.28 25.61 -6.01
C GLN A 67 1.55 25.74 -4.66
N ARG A 68 0.32 25.21 -4.57
CA ARG A 68 -0.46 25.18 -3.32
C ARG A 68 -0.07 24.06 -2.36
N ARG A 69 0.93 23.25 -2.71
CA ARG A 69 1.41 22.08 -1.92
C ARG A 69 0.30 21.06 -1.62
N GLU A 70 -0.66 20.93 -2.54
CA GLU A 70 -1.73 19.93 -2.44
C GLU A 70 -1.27 18.53 -2.85
N ILE A 71 -0.22 18.43 -3.67
CA ILE A 71 0.32 17.17 -4.17
C ILE A 71 1.79 17.02 -3.75
N PRO A 72 2.24 15.85 -3.27
CA PRO A 72 3.65 15.60 -2.95
C PRO A 72 4.52 15.73 -4.19
N PHE A 73 5.68 16.37 -4.07
CA PHE A 73 6.63 16.49 -5.16
C PHE A 73 8.06 16.59 -4.62
N SER A 74 9.00 16.16 -5.44
CA SER A 74 10.44 16.32 -5.22
C SER A 74 11.03 17.24 -6.28
N ARG A 75 12.13 17.92 -5.92
CA ARG A 75 12.87 18.78 -6.86
C ARG A 75 14.11 18.04 -7.34
N ASN A 76 14.22 17.88 -8.65
CA ASN A 76 15.46 17.44 -9.30
C ASN A 76 16.02 18.61 -10.12
N GLY A 77 16.85 19.43 -9.48
CA GLY A 77 17.34 20.68 -10.06
C GLY A 77 16.20 21.65 -10.39
N LYS A 78 16.02 21.93 -11.68
CA LYS A 78 14.95 22.82 -12.21
C LYS A 78 13.65 22.08 -12.55
N ARG A 79 13.62 20.75 -12.43
CA ARG A 79 12.46 19.92 -12.80
C ARG A 79 11.75 19.41 -11.55
N LEU A 80 10.42 19.29 -11.66
CA LEU A 80 9.59 18.61 -10.68
C LEU A 80 9.57 17.12 -11.01
N VAL A 81 9.72 16.29 -10.00
CA VAL A 81 9.62 14.84 -10.11
C VAL A 81 8.72 14.30 -9.01
N PHE A 82 7.98 13.24 -9.31
CA PHE A 82 6.97 12.69 -8.44
C PHE A 82 7.24 11.22 -8.21
N ARG A 83 7.35 10.82 -6.94
CA ARG A 83 7.61 9.44 -6.58
C ARG A 83 6.29 8.68 -6.55
N GLN A 84 6.20 7.57 -7.27
CA GLN A 84 4.95 6.81 -7.40
C GLN A 84 4.38 6.44 -6.02
N SER A 85 5.20 5.92 -5.11
CA SER A 85 4.77 5.54 -3.77
C SER A 85 4.19 6.70 -2.95
N GLU A 86 4.72 7.92 -3.12
CA GLU A 86 4.20 9.11 -2.45
C GLU A 86 2.85 9.56 -3.02
N ILE A 87 2.71 9.48 -4.35
CA ILE A 87 1.44 9.80 -5.02
C ILE A 87 0.36 8.78 -4.62
N ASP A 88 0.70 7.49 -4.58
CA ASP A 88 -0.22 6.44 -4.13
C ASP A 88 -0.66 6.66 -2.69
N ALA A 89 0.29 6.91 -1.78
CA ALA A 89 -0.04 7.20 -0.39
C ALA A 89 -0.89 8.47 -0.24
N TRP A 90 -0.64 9.49 -1.07
CA TRP A 90 -1.43 10.71 -1.10
C TRP A 90 -2.87 10.47 -1.60
N LEU A 91 -3.04 9.70 -2.67
CA LEU A 91 -4.37 9.30 -3.17
C LEU A 91 -5.16 8.50 -2.13
N GLN A 92 -4.49 7.61 -1.38
CA GLN A 92 -5.12 6.88 -0.28
C GLN A 92 -5.49 7.78 0.90
N LYS A 93 -4.73 8.85 1.15
CA LYS A 93 -5.01 9.81 2.23
C LYS A 93 -6.14 10.78 1.89
N ASP A 94 -6.24 11.20 0.64
CA ASP A 94 -7.31 12.08 0.15
C ASP A 94 -8.66 11.34 0.04
N ARG A 95 -8.68 10.01 0.24
CA ARG A 95 -9.91 9.24 0.41
C ARG A 95 -10.61 9.65 1.71
N VAL A 96 -11.93 9.88 1.61
CA VAL A 96 -12.79 10.02 2.78
C VAL A 96 -12.80 8.70 3.55
N LYS A 97 -12.28 8.72 4.78
CA LYS A 97 -12.23 7.55 5.66
C LYS A 97 -13.63 7.03 5.96
N THR A 98 -13.79 5.72 6.04
CA THR A 98 -15.06 5.11 6.46
C THR A 98 -15.26 5.29 7.97
N ALA A 99 -16.50 5.17 8.44
CA ALA A 99 -16.83 5.27 9.86
C ALA A 99 -15.99 4.30 10.73
N THR A 100 -15.80 3.06 10.26
CA THR A 100 -14.99 2.03 10.92
C THR A 100 -13.50 2.40 11.05
N GLU A 101 -12.93 3.06 10.04
CA GLU A 101 -11.54 3.52 10.06
C GLU A 101 -11.36 4.70 11.02
N LEU A 102 -12.37 5.58 11.11
CA LEU A 102 -12.43 6.68 12.07
C LEU A 102 -12.50 6.18 13.51
N ASP A 103 -13.34 5.19 13.79
CA ASP A 103 -13.47 4.56 15.12
C ASP A 103 -12.13 3.92 15.54
N SER A 104 -11.50 3.16 14.64
CA SER A 104 -10.21 2.53 14.89
C SER A 104 -9.10 3.55 15.18
N LEU A 105 -9.10 4.69 14.46
CA LEU A 105 -8.18 5.80 14.70
C LEU A 105 -8.41 6.46 16.06
N ALA A 106 -9.67 6.64 16.46
CA ALA A 106 -10.01 7.19 17.76
C ALA A 106 -9.53 6.28 18.90
N GLU A 107 -9.75 4.96 18.78
CA GLU A 107 -9.27 3.97 19.74
C GLU A 107 -7.74 3.99 19.87
N GLN A 108 -7.00 3.97 18.76
CA GLN A 108 -5.53 4.06 18.76
C GLN A 108 -5.03 5.33 19.46
N HIS A 109 -5.71 6.46 19.25
CA HIS A 109 -5.33 7.74 19.85
C HIS A 109 -5.53 7.75 21.38
N LEU A 110 -6.58 7.08 21.87
CA LEU A 110 -6.82 6.90 23.31
C LEU A 110 -5.74 6.00 23.95
N LEU A 111 -5.35 4.90 23.29
CA LEU A 111 -4.29 3.99 23.77
C LEU A 111 -2.91 4.68 23.83
N LYS A 112 -2.58 5.51 22.86
CA LYS A 112 -1.31 6.25 22.84
C LYS A 112 -1.22 7.26 23.99
N LYS A 113 -2.34 7.92 24.32
CA LYS A 113 -2.40 8.93 25.40
C LYS A 113 -2.30 8.30 26.80
N SER A 114 -2.84 7.10 27.01
CA SER A 114 -2.75 6.39 28.30
C SER A 114 -1.33 5.86 28.58
N SER A 115 -0.57 5.52 27.54
CA SER A 115 0.79 4.99 27.65
C SER A 115 1.82 6.07 28.00
N SER A 116 1.68 7.30 27.46
CA SER A 116 2.56 8.42 27.80
C SER A 116 2.39 8.94 29.23
N HIS A 117 1.25 8.69 29.88
CA HIS A 117 0.99 9.19 31.25
C HIS A 117 1.67 8.35 32.35
N LYS A 118 2.27 7.20 32.03
CA LYS A 118 2.89 6.30 33.02
C LYS A 118 4.41 6.44 33.20
N LEU A 119 5.12 7.23 32.39
CA LEU A 119 6.60 7.33 32.47
C LEU A 119 7.16 8.43 33.40
N ASN A 120 6.34 9.31 34.00
CA ASN A 120 6.87 10.49 34.72
C ASN A 120 6.70 10.45 36.26
N LYS A 121 6.70 9.26 36.88
CA LYS A 121 6.45 9.16 38.33
C LYS A 121 7.39 8.20 39.07
N GLN A 122 8.70 8.29 38.82
CA GLN A 122 9.72 7.63 39.65
C GLN A 122 11.03 8.42 39.67
N ASP A 123 11.06 9.70 40.09
CA ASP A 123 12.33 10.42 40.31
C ASP A 123 12.16 11.66 41.22
N GLN A 124 11.50 11.53 42.38
CA GLN A 124 11.54 12.58 43.41
C GLN A 124 11.45 11.99 44.82
N LYS A 125 12.52 11.33 45.29
CA LYS A 125 12.85 11.26 46.73
C LYS A 125 14.35 11.04 46.90
N GLY A 126 15.07 12.11 47.23
CA GLY A 126 16.45 12.02 47.71
C GLY A 126 17.16 13.36 47.60
N GLY A 127 17.28 14.08 48.72
CA GLY A 127 18.10 15.30 48.76
C GLY A 127 17.64 16.35 49.75
N GLN A 128 17.34 15.96 51.00
CA GLN A 128 17.42 16.87 52.14
C GLN A 128 18.75 16.57 52.81
N LEU A 129 19.65 17.56 52.91
CA LEU A 129 20.56 17.77 54.04
C LEU A 129 21.55 18.92 53.75
N LEU A 130 21.65 19.78 54.78
CA LEU A 130 22.61 20.84 55.08
C LEU A 130 22.41 22.18 54.36
#